data_AF-A0A819XGE8-F1
#
_entry.id   AF-A0A819XGE8-F1
#
_cell.length_a   1.000
_cell.length_b   1.000
_cell.length_c   1.000
_cell.angle_alpha   90.00
_cell.angle_beta   90.00
_cell.angle_gamma   90.00
#
_symmetry.space_group_name_H-M   'P 1'
#
loop_
_entity.id
_entity.type
_entity.pdbx_description
1 polymer ?
#
loop_
_entity_poly.entity_id
_entity_poly.type
_entity_poly.pdbx_seq_one_letter_code
_entity_poly.pdbx_strand_id
1 'polypeptide(L)'
;MNSIFKFLTFVFIIIIYIIYYSQCISKSLGNKCLSQSIPDNSYLPQETFSTKTINNISTEKPNYGRPNLAKYIHLDLKGAPPKPDKFYESFFNFLKSLQMGVKGVLIEYGDILPLEEIFVDVGHQAGYTKSDRKLTEKAAKENEIEIIPLIQTFVISPCLNATYVLLQDLLQQTLDMHPNSNKIHIGCDEVMLNNVHDECYIKQMKKSERYIDHIQCIVNIVHQIRPGIRVLIWDDILRHDEFTKNDKL
;
A
#
# COMPACT_ATOMS: atom_id res chain seq x y z
N MET A 1 30.76 -17.05 44.14
CA MET A 1 30.09 -17.83 43.07
C MET A 1 28.89 -17.12 42.43
N ASN A 2 28.01 -16.45 43.19
CA ASN A 2 26.77 -15.86 42.62
C ASN A 2 26.95 -14.65 41.69
N SER A 3 28.01 -13.83 41.84
CA SER A 3 28.19 -12.63 41.00
C SER A 3 28.66 -12.96 39.58
N ILE A 4 29.59 -13.92 39.44
CA ILE A 4 30.09 -14.40 38.15
C ILE A 4 28.96 -15.09 37.37
N PHE A 5 28.13 -15.90 38.04
CA PHE A 5 27.00 -16.54 37.40
C PHE A 5 25.98 -15.52 36.86
N LYS A 6 25.64 -14.48 37.63
CA LYS A 6 24.75 -13.39 37.18
C LYS A 6 25.31 -12.62 35.98
N PHE A 7 26.61 -12.33 35.99
CA PHE A 7 27.27 -11.66 34.87
C PHE A 7 27.23 -12.52 33.60
N LEU A 8 27.51 -13.82 33.72
CA LEU A 8 27.44 -14.76 32.60
C LEU A 8 26.00 -14.89 32.05
N THR A 9 24.98 -14.95 32.93
CA THR A 9 23.57 -14.95 32.49
C THR A 9 23.20 -13.67 31.75
N PHE A 10 23.65 -12.50 32.22
CA PHE A 10 23.39 -11.20 31.57
C PHE A 10 24.04 -11.12 30.18
N VAL A 11 25.30 -11.54 30.05
CA VAL A 11 25.99 -11.60 28.75
C VAL A 11 25.29 -12.58 27.81
N PHE A 12 24.82 -13.72 28.31
CA PHE A 12 24.10 -14.70 27.50
C PHE A 12 22.76 -14.16 26.97
N ILE A 13 22.02 -13.40 27.78
CA ILE A 13 20.78 -12.73 27.35
C ILE A 13 21.08 -11.68 26.27
N ILE A 14 22.14 -10.89 26.42
CA ILE A 14 22.56 -9.92 25.40
C ILE A 14 22.93 -10.63 24.10
N ILE A 15 23.66 -11.74 24.16
CA ILE A 15 24.03 -12.52 22.98
C ILE A 15 22.78 -13.10 22.29
N ILE A 16 21.83 -13.65 23.04
CA ILE A 16 20.54 -14.12 22.48
C ILE A 16 19.79 -12.97 21.83
N TYR A 17 19.74 -11.81 22.49
CA TYR A 17 19.08 -10.62 21.95
C TYR A 17 19.76 -10.15 20.66
N ILE A 18 21.09 -10.09 20.63
CA ILE A 18 21.86 -9.74 19.43
C ILE A 18 21.64 -10.76 18.31
N ILE A 19 21.63 -12.06 18.61
CA ILE A 19 21.38 -13.12 17.61
C ILE A 19 19.95 -13.00 17.08
N TYR A 20 18.96 -12.81 17.95
CA TYR A 20 17.56 -12.62 17.57
C TYR A 20 17.39 -11.37 16.69
N TYR A 21 18.00 -10.25 17.09
CA TYR A 21 17.96 -9.00 16.33
C TYR A 21 18.71 -9.13 15.00
N SER A 22 19.85 -9.82 14.97
CA SER A 22 20.63 -10.08 13.75
C SER A 22 19.88 -11.03 12.80
N GLN A 23 19.09 -11.98 13.31
CA GLN A 23 18.23 -12.83 12.50
C GLN A 23 17.01 -12.08 11.95
N CYS A 24 16.40 -11.17 12.73
CA CYS A 24 15.36 -10.25 12.24
C CYS A 24 15.91 -9.32 11.14
N ILE A 25 17.08 -8.73 11.36
CA ILE A 25 17.77 -7.90 10.37
C ILE A 25 18.17 -8.73 9.14
N SER A 26 18.65 -9.97 9.30
CA SER A 26 18.97 -10.85 8.18
C SER A 26 17.72 -11.29 7.39
N LYS A 27 16.56 -11.44 8.04
CA LYS A 27 15.28 -11.63 7.34
C LYS A 27 14.82 -10.38 6.59
N SER A 28 15.08 -9.17 7.11
CA SER A 28 14.71 -7.92 6.44
C SER A 28 15.71 -7.46 5.37
N LEU A 29 17.01 -7.70 5.56
CA LEU A 29 18.11 -7.38 4.63
C LEU A 29 18.44 -8.51 3.65
N GLY A 30 18.11 -9.77 3.97
CA GLY A 30 18.34 -10.93 3.12
C GLY A 30 17.50 -10.92 1.84
N ASN A 31 16.47 -10.07 1.78
CA ASN A 31 15.65 -9.82 0.62
C ASN A 31 16.18 -8.60 -0.13
N LYS A 32 17.39 -8.75 -0.68
CA LYS A 32 17.90 -7.81 -1.68
C LYS A 32 16.95 -7.86 -2.87
N CYS A 33 16.10 -6.85 -2.98
CA CYS A 33 15.33 -6.59 -4.20
C CYS A 33 16.26 -6.46 -5.44
N LEU A 34 17.55 -6.19 -5.20
CA LEU A 34 18.61 -6.02 -6.19
C LEU A 34 19.28 -7.33 -6.68
N SER A 35 18.68 -8.52 -6.54
CA SER A 35 19.28 -9.73 -7.14
C SER A 35 18.30 -10.84 -7.53
N GLN A 36 17.10 -10.52 -8.00
CA GLN A 36 16.23 -11.51 -8.63
C GLN A 36 15.88 -11.09 -10.04
N SER A 37 16.41 -11.84 -11.01
CA SER A 37 15.94 -11.83 -12.39
C SER A 37 14.42 -12.01 -12.42
N ILE A 38 13.76 -11.21 -13.25
CA ILE A 38 12.32 -11.25 -13.56
C ILE A 38 11.84 -12.71 -13.62
N PRO A 39 10.97 -13.17 -12.69
CA PRO A 39 10.33 -14.46 -12.83
C PRO A 39 9.33 -14.41 -14.00
N ASP A 40 9.26 -15.51 -14.75
CA ASP A 40 8.38 -15.69 -15.92
C ASP A 40 6.93 -15.21 -15.67
N ASN A 41 6.35 -14.61 -16.71
CA ASN A 41 5.05 -13.93 -16.86
C ASN A 41 3.77 -14.76 -16.53
N SER A 42 3.86 -15.68 -15.58
CA SER A 42 2.83 -16.68 -15.24
C SER A 42 1.65 -16.17 -14.41
N TYR A 43 1.61 -14.88 -14.06
CA TYR A 43 0.59 -14.33 -13.14
C TYR A 43 -0.52 -13.51 -13.79
N LEU A 44 -0.67 -13.52 -15.12
CA LEU A 44 -1.85 -12.90 -15.76
C LEU A 44 -3.08 -13.79 -15.59
N PRO A 45 -4.14 -13.36 -14.88
CA PRO A 45 -5.40 -14.08 -14.85
C PRO A 45 -6.06 -13.99 -16.24
N GLN A 46 -6.30 -15.12 -16.89
CA GLN A 46 -7.07 -15.18 -18.12
C GLN A 46 -8.57 -15.08 -17.80
N GLU A 47 -9.12 -13.86 -17.83
CA GLU A 47 -10.58 -13.70 -17.81
C GLU A 47 -11.14 -13.90 -19.23
N THR A 48 -11.81 -15.04 -19.45
CA THR A 48 -12.58 -15.31 -20.67
C THR A 48 -13.92 -14.57 -20.60
N PHE A 49 -14.04 -13.47 -21.33
CA PHE A 49 -15.30 -12.75 -21.49
C PHE A 49 -16.24 -13.52 -22.45
N SER A 50 -17.28 -14.14 -21.90
CA SER A 50 -18.34 -14.79 -22.67
C SER A 50 -19.41 -13.77 -23.07
N THR A 51 -19.54 -13.50 -24.36
CA THR A 51 -20.63 -12.70 -24.94
C THR A 51 -21.91 -13.53 -25.09
N LYS A 52 -22.86 -13.39 -24.16
CA LYS A 52 -24.25 -13.80 -24.39
C LYS A 52 -25.19 -12.59 -24.29
N THR A 53 -25.91 -12.43 -25.39
CA THR A 53 -26.89 -11.42 -25.78
C THR A 53 -27.97 -11.15 -24.72
N ILE A 54 -28.32 -9.89 -24.51
CA ILE A 54 -29.58 -9.51 -23.86
C ILE A 54 -30.29 -8.46 -24.72
N ASN A 55 -31.33 -8.91 -25.42
CA ASN A 55 -32.43 -8.06 -25.87
C ASN A 55 -33.48 -8.07 -24.76
N ASN A 56 -33.72 -6.91 -24.13
CA ASN A 56 -35.00 -6.54 -23.52
C ASN A 56 -34.93 -5.06 -23.14
N ILE A 57 -35.74 -4.24 -23.81
CA ILE A 57 -35.85 -2.80 -23.58
C ILE A 57 -36.72 -2.61 -22.34
N SER A 58 -36.11 -2.27 -21.20
CA SER A 58 -36.80 -1.76 -20.02
C SER A 58 -36.95 -0.25 -20.10
N THR A 59 -38.08 0.27 -19.62
CA THR A 59 -38.44 1.69 -19.54
C THR A 59 -37.72 2.41 -18.39
N GLU A 60 -36.41 2.23 -18.25
CA GLU A 60 -35.61 2.90 -17.22
C GLU A 60 -35.04 4.23 -17.71
N LYS A 61 -35.14 5.24 -16.85
CA LYS A 61 -34.65 6.61 -17.08
C LYS A 61 -33.17 6.59 -17.49
N PRO A 62 -32.71 7.53 -18.34
CA PRO A 62 -31.35 7.50 -18.89
C PRO A 62 -30.32 7.59 -17.77
N ASN A 63 -29.66 6.46 -17.51
CA ASN A 63 -28.63 6.30 -16.50
C ASN A 63 -27.32 6.80 -17.14
N TYR A 64 -26.88 8.01 -16.77
CA TYR A 64 -25.61 8.54 -17.23
C TYR A 64 -24.46 7.65 -16.68
N GLY A 65 -23.89 6.81 -17.54
CA GLY A 65 -22.70 6.01 -17.22
C GLY A 65 -22.97 4.51 -17.14
N ARG A 66 -21.97 3.71 -17.55
CA ARG A 66 -22.01 2.25 -17.62
C ARG A 66 -22.56 1.66 -16.29
N PRO A 67 -23.80 1.17 -16.24
CA PRO A 67 -24.48 0.86 -14.97
C PRO A 67 -23.81 -0.29 -14.20
N ASN A 68 -23.12 -1.17 -14.92
CA ASN A 68 -22.47 -2.37 -14.38
C ASN A 68 -21.04 -2.15 -13.89
N LEU A 69 -20.53 -0.92 -13.87
CA LEU A 69 -19.21 -0.64 -13.32
C LEU A 69 -19.27 -0.43 -11.80
N ALA A 70 -18.28 -1.00 -11.13
CA ALA A 70 -18.00 -0.70 -9.73
C ALA A 70 -17.70 0.79 -9.55
N LYS A 71 -18.40 1.44 -8.63
CA LYS A 71 -18.23 2.86 -8.31
C LYS A 71 -17.54 3.00 -6.98
N TYR A 72 -16.44 3.75 -6.95
CA TYR A 72 -15.67 4.03 -5.75
C TYR A 72 -15.67 5.53 -5.49
N ILE A 73 -15.75 5.94 -4.22
CA ILE A 73 -15.58 7.33 -3.80
C ILE A 73 -14.17 7.50 -3.25
N HIS A 74 -13.42 8.49 -3.74
CA HIS A 74 -12.09 8.80 -3.23
C HIS A 74 -12.20 9.73 -2.01
N LEU A 75 -11.64 9.29 -0.89
CA LEU A 75 -11.51 10.05 0.35
C LEU A 75 -10.05 10.47 0.52
N ASP A 76 -9.80 11.75 0.26
CA ASP A 76 -8.51 12.37 0.58
C ASP A 76 -8.53 12.77 2.06
N LEU A 77 -7.75 12.06 2.88
CA LEU A 77 -7.64 12.37 4.30
C LEU A 77 -6.52 13.38 4.60
N LYS A 78 -5.77 13.85 3.59
CA LYS A 78 -4.64 14.76 3.80
C LYS A 78 -5.07 16.02 4.57
N GLY A 79 -4.27 16.39 5.57
CA GLY A 79 -4.42 17.62 6.33
C GLY A 79 -5.50 17.61 7.42
N ALA A 80 -6.73 17.20 7.12
CA ALA A 80 -7.86 17.29 8.07
C ALA A 80 -8.72 16.01 8.12
N PRO A 81 -8.16 14.89 8.61
CA PRO A 81 -8.90 13.63 8.67
C PRO A 81 -10.11 13.73 9.61
N PRO A 82 -11.28 13.19 9.23
CA PRO A 82 -12.46 13.20 10.10
C PRO A 82 -12.28 12.23 11.27
N LYS A 83 -12.99 12.49 12.38
CA LYS A 83 -12.96 11.58 13.54
C LYS A 83 -13.73 10.28 13.24
N PRO A 84 -13.10 9.10 13.35
CA PRO A 84 -13.70 7.84 12.88
C PRO A 84 -14.96 7.43 13.65
N ASP A 85 -15.04 7.75 14.94
CA ASP A 85 -16.16 7.45 15.84
C ASP A 85 -17.49 8.09 15.43
N LYS A 86 -17.47 9.16 14.63
CA LYS A 86 -18.68 9.90 14.21
C LYS A 86 -18.90 9.91 12.72
N PHE A 87 -17.83 9.77 11.94
CA PHE A 87 -17.88 9.99 10.50
C PHE A 87 -18.26 8.74 9.72
N TYR A 88 -17.50 7.65 9.86
CA TYR A 88 -17.57 6.53 8.90
C TYR A 88 -18.91 5.80 8.90
N GLU A 89 -19.54 5.59 10.05
CA GLU A 89 -20.86 4.94 10.11
C GLU A 89 -21.92 5.76 9.36
N SER A 90 -22.05 7.05 9.70
CA SER A 90 -23.01 7.95 9.04
C SER A 90 -22.70 8.11 7.55
N PHE A 91 -21.42 8.23 7.20
CA PHE A 91 -20.97 8.42 5.82
C PHE A 91 -21.20 7.18 4.96
N PHE A 92 -20.89 5.97 5.44
CA PHE A 92 -21.13 4.74 4.69
C PHE A 92 -22.62 4.43 4.54
N ASN A 93 -23.43 4.71 5.57
CA ASN A 93 -24.89 4.66 5.44
C ASN A 93 -25.39 5.62 4.34
N PHE A 94 -24.87 6.84 4.28
CA PHE A 94 -25.17 7.79 3.22
C PHE A 94 -24.76 7.25 1.85
N LEU A 95 -23.54 6.71 1.70
CA LEU A 95 -23.09 6.13 0.42
C LEU A 95 -24.00 4.99 -0.05
N LYS A 96 -24.48 4.14 0.86
CA LYS A 96 -25.43 3.06 0.55
C LYS A 96 -26.81 3.57 0.14
N SER A 97 -27.23 4.72 0.66
CA SER A 97 -28.49 5.36 0.26
C SER A 97 -28.46 5.95 -1.16
N LEU A 98 -27.27 6.13 -1.76
CA LEU A 98 -27.13 6.71 -3.09
C LEU A 98 -27.60 5.72 -4.18
N GLN A 99 -28.53 6.18 -5.01
CA GLN A 99 -29.04 5.42 -6.17
C GLN A 99 -27.95 5.03 -7.18
N MET A 100 -26.80 5.71 -7.17
CA MET A 100 -25.68 5.35 -8.04
C MET A 100 -25.10 3.97 -7.72
N GLY A 101 -25.31 3.41 -6.52
CA GLY A 101 -24.78 2.10 -6.15
C GLY A 101 -23.26 2.14 -5.93
N VAL A 102 -22.84 2.80 -4.85
CA VAL A 102 -21.43 2.86 -4.46
C VAL A 102 -20.99 1.49 -3.94
N LYS A 103 -19.91 0.96 -4.52
CA LYS A 103 -19.33 -0.33 -4.13
C LYS A 103 -18.32 -0.18 -2.98
N GLY A 104 -17.57 0.92 -2.97
CA GLY A 104 -16.47 1.07 -2.04
C GLY A 104 -15.93 2.48 -1.96
N VAL A 105 -14.89 2.63 -1.14
CA VAL A 105 -14.13 3.85 -0.96
C VAL A 105 -12.64 3.58 -1.19
N LEU A 106 -11.97 4.51 -1.85
CA LEU A 106 -10.51 4.59 -1.90
C LEU A 106 -10.11 5.60 -0.81
N ILE A 107 -9.31 5.19 0.16
CA ILE A 107 -8.94 6.05 1.30
C ILE A 107 -7.46 6.40 1.19
N GLU A 108 -7.14 7.65 0.86
CA GLU A 108 -5.79 8.17 0.87
C GLU A 108 -5.42 8.62 2.27
N TYR A 109 -4.56 7.83 2.93
CA TYR A 109 -4.18 8.06 4.32
C TYR A 109 -3.11 9.14 4.52
N GLY A 110 -2.40 9.56 3.46
CA GLY A 110 -1.31 10.55 3.59
C GLY A 110 -0.31 10.18 4.70
N ASP A 111 0.02 11.17 5.54
CA ASP A 111 0.86 11.09 6.75
C ASP A 111 0.09 10.73 8.04
N ILE A 112 -1.22 10.44 7.91
CA ILE A 112 -2.14 10.20 9.04
C ILE A 112 -2.23 8.72 9.38
N LEU A 113 -1.60 7.85 8.58
CA LEU A 113 -1.55 6.43 8.89
C LEU A 113 -0.76 6.24 10.20
N PRO A 114 -1.36 5.63 11.24
CA PRO A 114 -0.63 5.29 12.46
C PRO A 114 0.41 4.24 12.17
N LEU A 115 1.64 4.69 12.11
CA LEU A 115 2.79 3.81 12.07
C LEU A 115 3.16 3.45 13.50
N GLU A 116 2.95 2.19 13.87
CA GLU A 116 3.39 1.65 15.14
C GLU A 116 4.94 1.58 15.18
N GLU A 117 5.47 1.92 16.36
CA GLU A 117 6.83 1.72 16.89
C GLU A 117 8.05 2.30 16.12
N ILE A 118 8.07 2.39 14.79
CA ILE A 118 9.27 2.82 14.04
C ILE A 118 9.21 4.29 13.60
N PHE A 119 8.03 4.90 13.59
CA PHE A 119 7.81 6.21 12.97
C PHE A 119 7.18 7.23 13.92
N VAL A 120 7.55 7.17 15.21
CA VAL A 120 7.01 8.09 16.23
C VAL A 120 7.28 9.56 15.87
N ASP A 121 8.31 9.85 15.07
CA ASP A 121 8.65 11.20 14.57
C ASP A 121 8.04 11.55 13.20
N VAL A 122 7.42 10.61 12.49
CA VAL A 122 6.95 10.80 11.09
C VAL A 122 5.44 10.71 10.95
N GLY A 123 4.75 10.08 11.91
CA GLY A 123 3.30 10.13 12.01
C GLY A 123 2.84 11.38 12.74
N HIS A 124 1.78 12.03 12.24
CA HIS A 124 1.16 13.14 12.99
C HIS A 124 0.71 12.63 14.37
N GLN A 125 0.92 13.40 15.45
CA GLN A 125 0.47 13.06 16.82
C GLN A 125 -1.05 12.86 16.96
N ALA A 126 -1.80 13.07 15.87
CA ALA A 126 -3.25 12.91 15.76
C ALA A 126 -3.66 11.87 14.69
N GLY A 127 -2.73 10.99 14.29
CA GLY A 127 -3.02 9.85 13.41
C GLY A 127 -4.07 8.91 14.01
N TYR A 128 -4.75 8.13 13.17
CA TYR A 128 -5.80 7.22 13.64
C TYR A 128 -5.28 6.17 14.61
N THR A 129 -5.94 5.90 15.71
CA THR A 129 -5.53 4.86 16.67
C THR A 129 -5.91 3.44 16.22
N LYS A 130 -5.42 2.39 16.90
CA LYS A 130 -5.91 1.02 16.64
C LYS A 130 -7.44 0.89 16.80
N SER A 131 -8.04 1.65 17.73
CA SER A 131 -9.49 1.71 17.94
C SER A 131 -10.21 2.35 16.76
N ASP A 132 -9.69 3.47 16.26
CA ASP A 132 -10.23 4.17 15.10
C ASP A 132 -10.32 3.25 13.89
N ARG A 133 -9.25 2.49 13.64
CA ARG A 133 -9.18 1.49 12.57
C ARG A 133 -10.31 0.46 12.65
N LYS A 134 -10.56 -0.06 13.86
CA LYS A 134 -11.63 -1.05 14.09
C LYS A 134 -13.01 -0.46 13.83
N LEU A 135 -13.22 0.83 14.13
CA LEU A 135 -14.49 1.51 13.86
C LEU A 135 -14.72 1.66 12.36
N THR A 136 -13.70 2.07 11.61
CA THR A 136 -13.78 2.19 10.14
C THR A 136 -14.08 0.83 9.48
N GLU A 137 -13.34 -0.23 9.84
CA GLU A 137 -13.58 -1.59 9.31
C GLU A 137 -14.96 -2.14 9.68
N LYS A 138 -15.40 -1.91 10.94
CA LYS A 138 -16.73 -2.33 11.39
C LYS A 138 -17.82 -1.65 10.56
N ALA A 139 -17.75 -0.31 10.42
CA ALA A 139 -18.72 0.45 9.65
C ALA A 139 -18.74 0.02 8.18
N ALA A 140 -17.58 -0.23 7.58
CA ALA A 140 -17.47 -0.69 6.20
C ALA A 140 -18.12 -2.07 6.01
N LYS A 141 -17.84 -3.00 6.93
CA LYS A 141 -18.44 -4.34 6.92
C LYS A 141 -19.96 -4.31 7.07
N GLU A 142 -20.47 -3.53 8.02
CA GLU A 142 -21.92 -3.40 8.27
C GLU A 142 -22.66 -2.78 7.08
N ASN A 143 -21.98 -1.95 6.28
CA ASN A 143 -22.54 -1.32 5.09
C ASN A 143 -22.20 -2.05 3.78
N GLU A 144 -21.43 -3.16 3.83
CA GLU A 144 -20.91 -3.84 2.64
C GLU A 144 -20.12 -2.90 1.71
N ILE A 145 -19.37 -1.96 2.29
CA ILE A 145 -18.50 -1.03 1.58
C ILE A 145 -17.10 -1.63 1.50
N GLU A 146 -16.58 -1.79 0.29
CA GLU A 146 -15.18 -2.19 0.07
C GLU A 146 -14.25 -1.00 0.40
N ILE A 147 -13.24 -1.22 1.24
CA ILE A 147 -12.16 -0.23 1.44
C ILE A 147 -10.98 -0.60 0.56
N ILE A 148 -10.44 0.37 -0.17
CA ILE A 148 -9.15 0.31 -0.85
C ILE A 148 -8.23 1.31 -0.14
N PRO A 149 -7.24 0.86 0.66
CA PRO A 149 -6.27 1.77 1.25
C PRO A 149 -5.32 2.28 0.17
N LEU A 150 -5.04 3.59 0.20
CA LEU A 150 -4.02 4.26 -0.58
C LEU A 150 -2.95 4.81 0.37
N ILE A 151 -1.71 4.37 0.15
CA ILE A 151 -0.52 4.88 0.83
C ILE A 151 0.51 5.35 -0.20
N GLN A 152 1.36 6.31 0.19
CA GLN A 152 2.41 6.82 -0.67
C GLN A 152 3.72 6.04 -0.42
N THR A 153 4.22 5.32 -1.41
CA THR A 153 5.47 4.54 -1.26
C THR A 153 6.70 5.26 -1.83
N PHE A 154 6.50 6.30 -2.64
CA PHE A 154 7.55 7.19 -3.15
C PHE A 154 7.85 8.38 -2.22
N VAL A 155 7.79 8.16 -0.91
CA VAL A 155 8.05 9.19 0.11
C VAL A 155 9.53 9.27 0.53
N ILE A 156 10.30 8.19 0.32
CA ILE A 156 11.72 8.09 0.66
C ILE A 156 12.48 7.61 -0.59
N SER A 157 13.78 7.93 -0.67
CA SER A 157 14.64 7.56 -1.79
C SER A 157 14.57 6.07 -2.13
N PRO A 158 14.20 5.68 -3.37
CA PRO A 158 14.08 4.28 -3.78
C PRO A 158 15.42 3.56 -3.89
N CYS A 159 16.54 4.29 -3.80
CA CYS A 159 17.87 3.72 -3.94
C CYS A 159 18.48 3.22 -2.63
N LEU A 160 17.93 3.64 -1.49
CA LEU A 160 18.41 3.29 -0.16
C LEU A 160 17.70 2.03 0.34
N ASN A 161 18.43 0.98 0.71
CA ASN A 161 17.82 -0.28 1.18
C ASN A 161 16.97 -0.08 2.44
N ALA A 162 17.34 0.85 3.33
CA ALA A 162 16.57 1.18 4.52
C ALA A 162 15.14 1.65 4.19
N THR A 163 14.93 2.25 3.01
CA THR A 163 13.59 2.63 2.52
C THR A 163 12.66 1.42 2.46
N TYR A 164 13.14 0.28 1.97
CA TYR A 164 12.29 -0.89 1.81
C TYR A 164 11.98 -1.59 3.13
N VAL A 165 12.84 -1.46 4.16
CA VAL A 165 12.51 -1.91 5.52
C VAL A 165 11.33 -1.10 6.06
N LEU A 166 11.40 0.22 5.94
CA LEU A 166 10.32 1.12 6.36
C LEU A 166 9.02 0.87 5.58
N LEU A 167 9.12 0.73 4.26
CA LEU A 167 7.95 0.48 3.41
C LEU A 167 7.34 -0.89 3.66
N GLN A 168 8.14 -1.92 3.96
CA GLN A 168 7.63 -3.24 4.35
C GLN A 168 6.76 -3.15 5.61
N ASP A 169 7.21 -2.43 6.64
CA ASP A 169 6.43 -2.25 7.87
C ASP A 169 5.17 -1.42 7.63
N LEU A 170 5.26 -0.33 6.85
CA LEU A 170 4.12 0.49 6.46
C LEU A 170 3.06 -0.33 5.71
N LEU A 171 3.48 -1.13 4.73
CA LEU A 171 2.60 -1.99 3.93
C LEU A 171 1.96 -3.08 4.78
N GLN A 172 2.73 -3.72 5.67
CA GLN A 172 2.22 -4.74 6.58
C GLN A 172 1.13 -4.17 7.48
N GLN A 173 1.38 -3.03 8.12
CA GLN A 173 0.42 -2.38 9.00
C GLN A 173 -0.85 -1.92 8.26
N THR A 174 -0.70 -1.40 7.04
CA THR A 174 -1.82 -1.02 6.17
C THR A 174 -2.70 -2.22 5.83
N LEU A 175 -2.08 -3.34 5.47
CA LEU A 175 -2.81 -4.55 5.12
C LEU A 175 -3.47 -5.18 6.35
N ASP A 176 -2.79 -5.22 7.50
CA ASP A 176 -3.37 -5.72 8.75
C ASP A 176 -4.53 -4.85 9.26
N MET A 177 -4.49 -3.55 8.98
CA MET A 177 -5.58 -2.61 9.24
C MET A 177 -6.81 -2.89 8.37
N HIS A 178 -6.61 -3.35 7.14
CA HIS A 178 -7.67 -3.63 6.17
C HIS A 178 -7.67 -5.11 5.76
N PRO A 179 -8.01 -6.03 6.68
CA PRO A 179 -7.96 -7.47 6.43
C PRO A 179 -8.95 -7.91 5.34
N ASN A 180 -10.04 -7.16 5.16
CA ASN A 180 -11.08 -7.46 4.17
C ASN A 180 -10.76 -6.90 2.77
N SER A 181 -9.73 -6.05 2.65
CA SER A 181 -9.37 -5.48 1.36
C SER A 181 -8.62 -6.50 0.49
N ASN A 182 -9.10 -6.64 -0.76
CA ASN A 182 -8.43 -7.37 -1.82
C ASN A 182 -7.69 -6.46 -2.82
N LYS A 183 -7.58 -5.16 -2.51
CA LYS A 183 -6.81 -4.18 -3.29
C LYS A 183 -5.98 -3.29 -2.38
N ILE A 184 -4.88 -2.78 -2.89
CA ILE A 184 -4.11 -1.71 -2.26
C ILE A 184 -3.65 -0.76 -3.35
N HIS A 185 -3.68 0.54 -3.07
CA HIS A 185 -3.10 1.54 -3.94
C HIS A 185 -1.80 2.05 -3.32
N ILE A 186 -0.69 1.97 -4.06
CA ILE A 186 0.65 2.30 -3.55
C ILE A 186 1.11 3.71 -3.96
N GLY A 187 0.16 4.61 -4.22
CA GLY A 187 0.42 5.97 -4.69
C GLY A 187 1.17 6.00 -6.03
N CYS A 188 2.39 6.54 -6.00
CA CYS A 188 3.32 6.70 -7.13
C CYS A 188 3.02 7.90 -8.06
N ASP A 189 2.29 8.90 -7.56
CA ASP A 189 2.06 10.19 -8.21
C ASP A 189 3.15 11.22 -7.91
N GLU A 190 3.29 12.21 -8.79
CA GLU A 190 4.06 13.45 -8.60
C GLU A 190 5.52 13.24 -8.11
N VAL A 191 6.12 12.10 -8.46
CA VAL A 191 7.43 11.70 -7.97
C VAL A 191 8.54 12.60 -8.51
N MET A 192 9.14 13.39 -7.61
CA MET A 192 10.30 14.25 -7.88
C MET A 192 11.61 13.45 -7.82
N LEU A 193 11.92 12.68 -8.86
CA LEU A 193 13.18 11.90 -8.95
C LEU A 193 14.43 12.72 -9.32
N ASN A 194 14.34 14.05 -9.25
CA ASN A 194 15.37 14.98 -9.70
C ASN A 194 16.54 15.10 -8.70
N ASN A 195 16.37 14.66 -7.45
CA ASN A 195 17.43 14.63 -6.44
C ASN A 195 18.00 13.21 -6.33
N VAL A 196 19.06 12.98 -7.10
CA VAL A 196 19.80 11.72 -7.13
C VAL A 196 20.63 11.65 -5.85
N HIS A 197 20.25 10.79 -4.90
CA HIS A 197 21.15 10.44 -3.79
C HIS A 197 22.42 9.80 -4.36
N ASP A 198 23.55 9.91 -3.65
CA ASP A 198 24.85 9.38 -4.08
C ASP A 198 24.77 7.90 -4.53
N GLU A 199 23.95 7.07 -3.87
CA GLU A 199 23.72 5.68 -4.27
C GLU A 199 22.95 5.50 -5.58
N CYS A 200 21.98 6.37 -5.88
CA CYS A 200 21.32 6.40 -7.19
C CYS A 200 22.31 6.85 -8.29
N TYR A 201 23.20 7.78 -7.95
CA TYR A 201 24.21 8.32 -8.85
C TYR A 201 25.25 7.25 -9.20
N ILE A 202 25.69 6.48 -8.22
CA ILE A 202 26.63 5.36 -8.39
C ILE A 202 26.07 4.28 -9.35
N LYS A 203 24.75 4.03 -9.32
CA LYS A 203 24.10 3.03 -10.18
C LYS A 203 23.81 3.52 -11.61
N GLN A 204 23.97 4.82 -11.90
CA GLN A 204 23.68 5.44 -13.20
C GLN A 204 22.30 5.11 -13.81
N MET A 205 21.31 4.77 -12.96
CA MET A 205 19.98 4.38 -13.43
C MET A 205 19.21 5.60 -13.96
N LYS A 206 18.53 5.41 -15.10
CA LYS A 206 17.57 6.37 -15.62
C LYS A 206 16.42 6.59 -14.63
N LYS A 207 15.76 7.73 -14.74
CA LYS A 207 14.57 8.04 -13.92
C LYS A 207 13.48 6.98 -14.09
N SER A 208 13.28 6.50 -15.32
CA SER A 208 12.32 5.44 -15.62
C SER A 208 12.67 4.09 -14.98
N GLU A 209 13.93 3.69 -15.05
CA GLU A 209 14.42 2.46 -14.42
C GLU A 209 14.24 2.50 -12.90
N ARG A 210 14.55 3.64 -12.25
CA ARG A 210 14.33 3.81 -10.80
C ARG A 210 12.85 3.71 -10.42
N TYR A 211 11.96 4.24 -11.26
CA TYR A 211 10.52 4.18 -11.02
C TYR A 211 9.98 2.75 -11.13
N ILE A 212 10.35 2.04 -12.21
CA ILE A 212 9.91 0.65 -12.45
C ILE A 212 10.50 -0.30 -11.40
N ASP A 213 11.79 -0.20 -11.08
CA ASP A 213 12.44 -1.02 -10.05
C ASP A 213 11.76 -0.86 -8.69
N HIS A 214 11.45 0.37 -8.29
CA HIS A 214 10.73 0.63 -7.06
C HIS A 214 9.32 0.01 -7.06
N ILE A 215 8.54 0.19 -8.14
CA ILE A 215 7.21 -0.44 -8.25
C ILE A 215 7.34 -1.96 -8.14
N GLN A 216 8.29 -2.57 -8.84
CA GLN A 216 8.52 -4.01 -8.80
C GLN A 216 8.82 -4.48 -7.37
N CYS A 217 9.67 -3.74 -6.65
CA CYS A 217 10.00 -4.04 -5.26
C CYS A 217 8.80 -3.95 -4.34
N ILE A 218 7.98 -2.90 -4.47
CA ILE A 218 6.78 -2.74 -3.65
C ILE A 218 5.74 -3.81 -3.95
N VAL A 219 5.53 -4.15 -5.23
CA VAL A 219 4.64 -5.26 -5.63
C VAL A 219 5.10 -6.58 -5.01
N ASN A 220 6.40 -6.88 -5.07
CA ASN A 220 6.97 -8.08 -4.46
C ASN A 220 6.74 -8.12 -2.95
N ILE A 221 7.00 -7.01 -2.25
CA ILE A 221 6.75 -6.90 -0.80
C ILE A 221 5.26 -7.11 -0.50
N VAL A 222 4.36 -6.46 -1.24
CA VAL A 222 2.91 -6.61 -1.09
C VAL A 222 2.47 -8.06 -1.27
N HIS A 223 2.99 -8.75 -2.30
CA HIS A 223 2.64 -10.15 -2.56
C HIS A 223 3.28 -11.14 -1.59
N GLN A 224 4.41 -10.80 -0.98
CA GLN A 224 4.97 -11.55 0.15
C GLN A 224 4.08 -11.43 1.40
N ILE A 225 3.54 -10.23 1.67
CA ILE A 225 2.64 -9.98 2.81
C ILE A 225 1.26 -10.62 2.57
N ARG A 226 0.67 -10.40 1.40
CA ARG A 226 -0.67 -10.89 1.04
C ARG A 226 -0.71 -11.36 -0.42
N PRO A 227 -0.49 -12.66 -0.67
CA PRO A 227 -0.60 -13.23 -2.02
C PRO A 227 -1.97 -12.96 -2.66
N GLY A 228 -1.98 -12.60 -3.94
CA GLY A 228 -3.20 -12.40 -4.73
C GLY A 228 -3.94 -11.07 -4.52
N ILE A 229 -3.42 -10.16 -3.69
CA ILE A 229 -3.97 -8.80 -3.60
C ILE A 229 -3.68 -8.02 -4.89
N ARG A 230 -4.66 -7.25 -5.36
CA ARG A 230 -4.48 -6.37 -6.54
C ARG A 230 -3.79 -5.07 -6.12
N VAL A 231 -2.76 -4.70 -6.86
CA VAL A 231 -2.03 -3.44 -6.65
C VAL A 231 -2.52 -2.40 -7.66
N LEU A 232 -2.77 -1.19 -7.19
CA LEU A 232 -3.13 -0.01 -7.98
C LEU A 232 -2.03 1.06 -7.84
N ILE A 233 -1.80 1.82 -8.89
CA ILE A 233 -0.87 2.95 -8.94
C ILE A 233 -1.52 4.12 -9.68
N TRP A 234 -1.05 5.33 -9.41
CA TRP A 234 -1.34 6.48 -10.25
C TRP A 234 -0.60 6.35 -11.59
N ASP A 235 -1.23 6.82 -12.67
CA ASP A 235 -0.69 6.65 -14.04
C ASP A 235 0.14 7.86 -14.51
N ASP A 236 0.10 8.98 -13.80
CA ASP A 236 0.64 10.26 -14.21
C ASP A 236 2.13 10.20 -14.58
N ILE A 237 2.94 9.51 -13.78
CA ILE A 237 4.37 9.34 -14.07
C ILE A 237 4.62 8.52 -15.33
N LEU A 238 3.79 7.49 -15.59
CA LEU A 238 3.92 6.63 -16.78
C LEU A 238 3.58 7.35 -18.07
N ARG A 239 2.89 8.50 -18.01
CA ARG A 239 2.57 9.33 -19.18
C ARG A 239 3.71 10.21 -19.64
N HIS A 240 4.79 10.35 -18.86
CA HIS A 240 5.93 11.21 -19.24
C HIS A 240 6.70 10.64 -20.43
N ASP A 241 7.27 11.53 -21.24
CA ASP A 241 8.08 11.22 -22.42
C ASP A 241 9.20 10.19 -22.16
N GLU A 242 9.81 10.21 -20.97
CA GLU A 242 10.86 9.28 -20.56
C GLU A 242 10.39 7.80 -20.44
N PHE A 243 9.08 7.57 -20.38
CA PHE A 243 8.46 6.24 -20.34
C PHE A 243 7.76 5.87 -21.66
N THR A 244 7.44 6.86 -22.49
CA THR A 244 6.66 6.66 -23.73
C THR A 244 7.51 6.75 -25.00
N LYS A 245 8.68 7.39 -24.96
CA LYS A 245 9.63 7.45 -26.07
C LYS A 245 10.69 6.37 -25.90
N ASN A 246 10.41 5.20 -26.48
CA ASN A 246 11.32 4.09 -26.80
C ASN A 246 12.79 4.23 -26.35
N ASP A 247 13.09 3.60 -25.22
CA ASP A 247 14.26 2.72 -25.11
C ASP A 247 13.76 1.35 -24.63
N LYS A 248 13.13 0.60 -25.54
CA LYS A 248 12.82 -0.85 -25.47
C LYS A 248 12.33 -1.37 -24.10
N LEU A 249 11.01 -1.35 -23.89
CA LEU A 249 10.33 -2.43 -23.14
C LEU A 249 10.18 -3.66 -24.04
#